data_AF-A0A3N4KTN3-F1
#
_entry.id   AF-A0A3N4KTN3-F1
#
_cell.length_a   1.000
_cell.length_b   1.000
_cell.length_c   1.000
_cell.angle_alpha   90.00
_cell.angle_beta   90.00
_cell.angle_gamma   90.00
#
_symmetry.space_group_name_H-M   'P 1'
#
loop_
_entity.id
_entity.type
_entity.pdbx_description
1 polymer ?
#
loop_
_entity_poly.entity_id
_entity_poly.type
_entity_poly.pdbx_seq_one_letter_code
_entity_poly.pdbx_strand_id
1 'polypeptide(L)'
;MSAPAGTARIIQGEGNFLTQFNDNAVVGLGQEREWKIRPAHTNNGDAIVITLKDDNSEEKCLTLDSNSDSDVINILVRPLESPPRPEQMWTIEDAIMQPRFPPIVHGRLQSLAKPGMSATIGGAVPLPRIFMNVAAVPHDDGDMDRFRWRMDYMSMSD
;
A
#
# COMPACT_ATOMS: atom_id res chain seq x y z
N MET A 1 7.04 -11.77 9.60
CA MET A 1 5.83 -12.54 9.24
C MET A 1 5.47 -12.09 7.85
N SER A 2 5.45 -13.00 6.86
CA SER A 2 5.05 -12.64 5.50
C SER A 2 3.55 -12.38 5.43
N ALA A 3 3.14 -11.39 4.65
CA ALA A 3 1.72 -11.17 4.41
C ALA A 3 1.17 -12.34 3.57
N PRO A 4 -0.04 -12.84 3.86
CA PRO A 4 -0.65 -13.84 3.01
C PRO A 4 -0.91 -13.31 1.60
N ALA A 5 -0.81 -14.21 0.61
CA ALA A 5 -1.24 -13.93 -0.74
C ALA A 5 -2.78 -13.94 -0.82
N GLY A 6 -3.38 -13.02 -1.56
CA GLY A 6 -4.82 -12.96 -1.70
C GLY A 6 -5.35 -11.64 -2.25
N THR A 7 -6.65 -11.43 -2.09
CA THR A 7 -7.28 -10.14 -2.38
C THR A 7 -7.72 -9.49 -1.08
N ALA A 8 -7.47 -8.20 -0.92
CA ALA A 8 -7.83 -7.44 0.26
C ALA A 8 -8.36 -6.05 -0.07
N ARG A 9 -9.11 -5.48 0.87
CA ARG A 9 -9.37 -4.03 0.94
C ARG A 9 -8.35 -3.44 1.90
N ILE A 10 -7.68 -2.37 1.48
CA ILE A 10 -6.63 -1.72 2.27
C ILE A 10 -7.19 -0.41 2.82
N ILE A 11 -7.14 -0.24 4.14
CA ILE A 11 -7.93 0.75 4.87
C ILE A 11 -7.05 1.49 5.86
N GLN A 12 -7.19 2.82 5.98
CA GLN A 12 -6.48 3.61 6.99
C GLN A 12 -7.44 4.48 7.78
N GLY A 13 -7.75 4.07 9.01
CA GLY A 13 -8.83 4.65 9.82
C GLY A 13 -10.21 4.13 9.40
N GLU A 14 -11.26 4.90 9.71
CA GLU A 14 -12.64 4.50 9.45
C GLU A 14 -13.16 5.09 8.12
N GLY A 15 -13.77 4.24 7.28
CA GLY A 15 -14.37 4.67 6.00
C GLY A 15 -13.39 5.08 4.89
N ASN A 16 -12.10 4.94 5.14
CA ASN A 16 -10.99 5.41 4.32
C ASN A 16 -10.33 4.24 3.57
N PHE A 17 -10.64 4.09 2.28
CA PHE A 17 -10.16 2.98 1.48
C PHE A 17 -9.08 3.42 0.51
N LEU A 18 -7.97 2.68 0.46
CA LEU A 18 -6.95 2.85 -0.57
C LEU A 18 -7.58 2.57 -1.94
N THR A 19 -7.43 3.53 -2.83
CA THR A 19 -7.92 3.50 -4.20
C THR A 19 -6.96 4.26 -5.10
N GLN A 20 -7.39 4.59 -6.31
CA GLN A 20 -6.59 5.31 -7.30
C GLN A 20 -7.38 6.47 -7.87
N PHE A 21 -6.71 7.59 -8.12
CA PHE A 21 -7.23 8.71 -8.90
C PHE A 21 -6.10 9.30 -9.77
N ASN A 22 -6.30 9.38 -11.09
CA ASN A 22 -5.30 9.89 -12.05
C ASN A 22 -3.88 9.36 -11.78
N ASP A 23 -3.73 8.04 -11.72
CA ASP A 23 -2.45 7.34 -11.44
C ASP A 23 -1.80 7.65 -10.08
N ASN A 24 -2.47 8.39 -9.18
CA ASN A 24 -2.04 8.54 -7.79
C ASN A 24 -2.75 7.51 -6.92
N ALA A 25 -2.02 6.94 -5.96
CA ALA A 25 -2.62 6.23 -4.86
C ALA A 25 -3.24 7.26 -3.91
N VAL A 26 -4.51 7.05 -3.57
CA VAL A 26 -5.28 7.95 -2.73
C VAL A 26 -6.13 7.15 -1.77
N VAL A 27 -6.60 7.79 -0.72
CA VAL A 27 -7.70 7.27 0.10
C VAL A 27 -8.98 7.93 -0.35
N GLY A 28 -10.00 7.15 -0.66
CA GLY A 28 -11.34 7.63 -1.00
C GLY A 28 -12.35 7.31 0.11
N LEU A 29 -13.16 8.30 0.48
CA LEU A 29 -14.22 8.12 1.49
C LEU A 29 -15.35 7.25 0.90
N GLY A 30 -15.52 6.04 1.45
CA GLY A 30 -16.52 5.08 0.98
C GLY A 30 -16.26 4.51 -0.42
N GLN A 31 -15.11 4.81 -1.03
CA GLN A 31 -14.73 4.33 -2.36
C GLN A 31 -13.93 3.03 -2.23
N GLU A 32 -14.65 1.94 -1.96
CA GLU A 32 -14.03 0.63 -1.76
C GLU A 32 -13.38 0.14 -3.06
N ARG A 33 -12.12 -0.30 -2.96
CA ARG A 33 -11.42 -0.95 -4.05
C ARG A 33 -10.64 -2.16 -3.55
N GLU A 34 -10.62 -3.19 -4.37
CA GLU A 34 -9.92 -4.43 -4.08
C GLU A 34 -8.51 -4.42 -4.67
N TRP A 35 -7.58 -4.96 -3.91
CA TRP A 35 -6.17 -5.06 -4.25
C TRP A 35 -5.72 -6.51 -4.10
N LYS A 36 -4.90 -6.99 -5.04
CA LYS A 36 -4.20 -8.26 -4.93
C LYS A 36 -2.90 -8.04 -4.16
N ILE A 37 -2.66 -8.86 -3.16
CA ILE A 37 -1.43 -8.89 -2.37
C ILE A 37 -0.66 -10.14 -2.79
N ARG A 38 0.57 -9.96 -3.26
CA ARG A 38 1.43 -11.08 -3.68
C ARG A 38 2.78 -10.99 -2.97
N PRO A 39 3.30 -12.11 -2.44
CA PRO A 39 4.68 -12.19 -2.00
C PRO A 39 5.62 -11.84 -3.15
N ALA A 40 6.67 -11.08 -2.84
CA ALA A 40 7.78 -10.82 -3.74
C ALA A 40 9.07 -11.33 -3.10
N HIS A 41 9.80 -12.17 -3.83
CA HIS A 41 11.07 -12.70 -3.35
C HIS A 41 12.14 -11.62 -3.42
N THR A 42 12.74 -11.32 -2.27
CA THR A 42 13.90 -10.45 -2.17
C THR A 42 15.01 -11.17 -1.41
N ASN A 43 16.25 -10.76 -1.62
CA ASN A 43 17.39 -11.33 -0.88
C ASN A 43 17.37 -10.95 0.62
N ASN A 44 16.59 -9.93 1.01
CA ASN A 44 16.69 -9.27 2.31
C ASN A 44 15.45 -9.48 3.21
N GLY A 45 14.47 -10.29 2.79
CA GLY A 45 13.30 -10.60 3.60
C GLY A 45 12.00 -10.70 2.81
N ASP A 46 10.89 -10.73 3.56
CA ASP A 46 9.53 -10.85 3.05
C ASP A 46 9.04 -9.49 2.51
N ALA A 47 8.95 -9.35 1.19
CA ALA A 47 8.31 -8.21 0.56
C ALA A 47 6.98 -8.62 -0.08
N ILE A 48 6.16 -7.63 -0.37
CA ILE A 48 4.91 -7.79 -1.11
C ILE A 48 4.85 -6.79 -2.26
N VAL A 49 4.12 -7.18 -3.30
CA VAL A 49 3.62 -6.30 -4.35
C VAL A 49 2.11 -6.19 -4.18
N ILE A 50 1.61 -4.96 -4.22
CA ILE A 50 0.19 -4.64 -4.07
C ILE A 50 -0.31 -4.17 -5.43
N THR A 51 -1.17 -4.96 -6.07
CA THR A 51 -1.71 -4.65 -7.40
C THR A 51 -3.19 -4.40 -7.40
N LEU A 52 -3.65 -3.56 -8.30
CA LEU A 52 -5.07 -3.34 -8.49
C LEU A 52 -5.72 -4.66 -8.93
N LYS A 53 -6.85 -4.97 -8.32
CA LYS A 53 -7.75 -5.97 -8.90
C LYS A 53 -8.61 -5.28 -9.96
N ASP A 54 -8.09 -5.22 -11.18
CA ASP A 54 -8.85 -4.86 -12.36
C ASP A 54 -8.81 -5.99 -13.41
N ASP A 55 -9.71 -5.89 -14.39
CA ASP A 55 -9.82 -6.84 -15.50
C ASP A 55 -8.96 -6.40 -16.71
N ASN A 56 -8.07 -5.42 -16.53
CA ASN A 56 -7.25 -4.90 -17.59
C ASN A 56 -6.08 -5.83 -17.91
N SER A 57 -5.59 -5.76 -19.15
CA SER A 57 -4.46 -6.58 -19.61
C SER A 57 -3.12 -6.17 -19.00
N GLU A 58 -2.99 -4.91 -18.55
CA GLU A 58 -1.78 -4.40 -17.91
C GLU A 58 -2.01 -4.26 -16.41
N GLU A 59 -1.35 -5.11 -15.63
CA GLU A 59 -1.47 -5.10 -14.18
C GLU A 59 -0.77 -3.86 -13.60
N LYS A 60 -1.48 -3.05 -12.82
CA LYS A 60 -0.93 -1.86 -12.15
C LYS A 60 -0.69 -2.12 -10.67
N CYS A 61 0.37 -1.54 -10.12
CA CYS A 61 0.83 -1.72 -8.75
C CYS A 61 1.10 -0.42 -8.01
N LEU A 62 1.05 -0.51 -6.69
CA LEU A 62 1.46 0.57 -5.79
C LEU A 62 2.96 0.82 -5.92
N THR A 63 3.33 2.04 -6.29
CA THR A 63 4.71 2.42 -6.64
C THR A 63 5.12 3.71 -5.94
N LEU A 64 6.25 3.72 -5.25
CA LEU A 64 6.84 4.96 -4.71
C LEU A 64 7.38 5.84 -5.85
N ASP A 65 7.09 7.14 -5.86
CA ASP A 65 7.70 8.07 -6.82
C ASP A 65 9.15 8.42 -6.45
N SER A 66 10.09 7.54 -6.78
CA SER A 66 11.51 7.70 -6.41
C SER A 66 12.21 8.90 -7.07
N ASN A 67 11.58 9.60 -8.01
CA ASN A 67 12.11 10.80 -8.64
C ASN A 67 12.01 12.05 -7.75
N SER A 68 11.38 11.95 -6.58
CA SER A 68 11.25 13.07 -5.64
C SER A 68 12.36 13.05 -4.60
N ASP A 69 13.04 14.18 -4.46
CA ASP A 69 13.97 14.49 -3.37
C ASP A 69 13.24 15.04 -2.12
N SER A 70 11.90 15.03 -2.12
CA SER A 70 11.11 15.47 -0.98
C SER A 70 11.14 14.44 0.16
N ASP A 71 11.04 14.94 1.39
CA ASP A 71 10.72 14.12 2.57
C ASP A 71 9.28 13.58 2.53
N VAL A 72 8.44 14.05 1.60
CA VAL A 72 7.08 13.55 1.39
C VAL A 72 6.95 13.13 -0.07
N ILE A 73 6.92 11.81 -0.30
CA ILE A 73 6.99 11.24 -1.63
C ILE A 73 5.65 10.63 -1.99
N ASN A 74 5.04 11.10 -3.07
CA ASN A 74 3.77 10.56 -3.53
C ASN A 74 3.88 9.07 -3.85
N ILE A 75 2.80 8.35 -3.58
CA ILE A 75 2.66 6.97 -4.00
C ILE A 75 1.74 6.96 -5.21
N LEU A 76 2.21 6.33 -6.27
CA LEU A 76 1.55 6.25 -7.57
C LEU A 76 1.02 4.84 -7.80
N VAL A 77 0.17 4.72 -8.81
CA VAL A 77 -0.30 3.44 -9.33
C VAL A 77 0.17 3.31 -10.77
N ARG A 78 1.21 2.48 -10.98
CA ARG A 78 1.94 2.36 -12.25
C ARG A 78 1.91 0.92 -12.76
N PRO A 79 2.15 0.68 -14.05
CA PRO A 79 2.33 -0.69 -14.56
C PRO A 79 3.37 -1.48 -13.75
N LEU A 80 3.06 -2.72 -13.43
CA LEU A 80 3.96 -3.62 -12.73
C LEU A 80 5.10 -4.04 -13.66
N GLU A 81 6.33 -3.96 -13.18
CA GLU A 81 7.49 -4.46 -13.90
C GLU A 81 7.80 -5.93 -13.56
N SER A 82 8.49 -6.62 -14.47
CA SER A 82 8.90 -8.02 -14.30
C SER A 82 10.41 -8.17 -14.57
N PRO A 83 11.24 -8.39 -13.53
CA PRO A 83 10.86 -8.48 -12.12
C PRO A 83 10.39 -7.12 -11.54
N PRO A 84 9.61 -7.11 -10.45
CA PRO A 84 9.20 -5.86 -9.82
C PRO A 84 10.43 -5.07 -9.35
N ARG A 85 10.35 -3.74 -9.39
CA ARG A 85 11.40 -2.87 -8.86
C ARG A 85 11.23 -2.64 -7.35
N PRO A 86 12.28 -2.24 -6.61
CA PRO A 86 12.17 -1.89 -5.19
C PRO A 86 11.08 -0.86 -4.88
N GLU A 87 10.80 0.08 -5.80
CA GLU A 87 9.74 1.09 -5.66
C GLU A 87 8.33 0.49 -5.67
N GLN A 88 8.19 -0.71 -6.25
CA GLN A 88 6.93 -1.45 -6.37
C GLN A 88 6.78 -2.50 -5.25
N MET A 89 7.79 -2.59 -4.37
CA MET A 89 7.85 -3.54 -3.27
C MET A 89 7.68 -2.85 -1.92
N TRP A 90 6.92 -3.50 -1.06
CA TRP A 90 6.56 -3.01 0.26
C TRP A 90 6.78 -4.10 1.29
N THR A 91 7.08 -3.72 2.54
CA THR A 91 7.02 -4.62 3.69
C THR A 91 5.84 -4.23 4.57
N ILE A 92 5.33 -5.19 5.34
CA ILE A 92 4.34 -4.92 6.40
C ILE A 92 5.06 -4.98 7.74
N GLU A 93 5.47 -3.81 8.24
CA GLU A 93 6.10 -3.69 9.55
C GLU A 93 5.06 -3.73 10.67
N ASP A 94 5.49 -4.22 11.84
CA ASP A 94 4.65 -4.34 13.03
C ASP A 94 3.34 -5.12 12.77
N ALA A 95 3.43 -6.15 11.92
CA ALA A 95 2.28 -6.89 11.44
C ALA A 95 1.54 -7.62 12.57
N ILE A 96 0.24 -7.35 12.72
CA ILE A 96 -0.67 -8.04 13.64
C ILE A 96 -1.77 -8.71 12.83
N MET A 97 -1.79 -10.05 12.86
CA MET A 97 -2.84 -10.83 12.22
C MET A 97 -3.98 -11.11 13.21
N GLN A 98 -5.21 -10.72 12.84
CA GLN A 98 -6.39 -11.05 13.63
C GLN A 98 -6.91 -12.47 13.30
N PRO A 99 -7.30 -13.27 14.30
CA PRO A 99 -7.74 -14.64 14.12
C PRO A 99 -9.18 -14.71 13.57
N ARG A 100 -9.31 -14.58 12.25
CA ARG A 100 -10.52 -14.86 11.46
C ARG A 100 -10.15 -15.37 10.06
N PHE A 101 -11.11 -15.88 9.29
CA PHE A 101 -10.88 -16.35 7.92
C PHE A 101 -11.86 -15.74 6.91
N PRO A 102 -11.38 -15.06 5.84
CA PRO A 102 -9.98 -14.67 5.60
C PRO A 102 -9.45 -13.72 6.70
N PRO A 103 -8.13 -13.58 6.90
CA PRO A 103 -7.57 -12.81 8.01
C PRO A 103 -7.79 -11.30 7.85
N ILE A 104 -7.58 -10.56 8.93
CA ILE A 104 -7.25 -9.12 8.85
C ILE A 104 -5.80 -8.99 9.27
N VAL A 105 -5.02 -8.26 8.48
CA VAL A 105 -3.64 -7.90 8.83
C VAL A 105 -3.59 -6.39 9.10
N HIS A 106 -3.09 -6.02 10.27
CA HIS A 106 -2.75 -4.63 10.58
C HIS A 106 -1.25 -4.46 10.45
N GLY A 107 -0.77 -3.31 9.97
CA GLY A 107 0.65 -3.00 9.95
C GLY A 107 0.96 -1.72 9.21
N ARG A 108 2.24 -1.37 9.16
CA ARG A 108 2.74 -0.22 8.41
C ARG A 108 3.27 -0.69 7.07
N LEU A 109 2.87 -0.01 6.00
CA LEU A 109 3.41 -0.25 4.67
C LEU A 109 4.72 0.52 4.52
N GLN A 110 5.86 -0.16 4.58
CA GLN A 110 7.17 0.46 4.42
C GLN A 110 7.73 0.20 3.03
N SER A 111 8.28 1.24 2.41
CA SER A 111 8.89 1.11 1.08
C SER A 111 10.23 0.40 1.15
N LEU A 112 10.47 -0.52 0.21
CA LEU A 112 11.77 -1.16 0.07
C LEU A 112 12.80 -0.25 -0.64
N ALA A 113 12.35 0.64 -1.53
CA ALA A 113 13.21 1.60 -2.23
C ALA A 113 13.79 2.69 -1.32
N LYS A 114 13.02 3.14 -0.33
CA LYS A 114 13.47 4.09 0.70
C LYS A 114 13.14 3.57 2.10
N PRO A 115 13.99 2.70 2.67
CA PRO A 115 13.85 2.24 4.05
C PRO A 115 13.75 3.43 5.01
N GLY A 116 12.85 3.37 6.00
CA GLY A 116 12.55 4.52 6.87
C GLY A 116 11.34 5.34 6.43
N MET A 117 10.80 5.12 5.22
CA MET A 117 9.57 5.78 4.78
C MET A 117 8.37 4.82 4.78
N SER A 118 7.29 5.26 5.42
CA SER A 118 6.04 4.50 5.53
C SER A 118 4.91 5.22 4.81
N ALA A 119 4.06 4.46 4.11
CA ALA A 119 2.89 4.98 3.44
C ALA A 119 1.84 5.45 4.47
N THR A 120 1.26 6.62 4.24
CA THR A 120 0.15 7.17 5.01
C THR A 120 -0.61 8.21 4.17
N ILE A 121 -1.78 8.63 4.63
CA ILE A 121 -2.45 9.81 4.11
C ILE A 121 -1.55 11.03 4.32
N GLY A 122 -1.12 11.64 3.22
CA GLY A 122 -0.16 12.73 3.20
C GLY A 122 0.23 13.15 1.79
N GLY A 123 1.04 14.21 1.68
CA GLY A 123 1.46 14.77 0.38
C GLY A 123 0.53 15.84 -0.17
N ALA A 124 0.94 16.43 -1.30
CA ALA A 124 0.34 17.64 -1.84
C ALA A 124 -0.01 17.48 -3.33
N VAL A 125 -0.95 16.57 -3.61
CA VAL A 125 -1.54 16.44 -4.95
C VAL A 125 -2.89 17.17 -4.95
N PRO A 126 -3.21 18.01 -5.96
CA PRO A 126 -4.53 18.62 -6.09
C PRO A 126 -5.58 17.54 -6.32
N LEU A 127 -6.43 17.29 -5.31
CA LEU A 127 -7.44 16.24 -5.35
C LEU A 127 -8.85 16.80 -5.09
N PRO A 128 -9.89 16.17 -5.68
CA PRO A 128 -11.27 16.40 -5.26
C PRO A 128 -11.47 16.12 -3.76
N ARG A 129 -12.44 16.78 -3.11
CA ARG A 129 -12.69 16.67 -1.66
C ARG A 129 -12.97 15.25 -1.14
N ILE A 130 -13.34 14.32 -2.01
CA ILE A 130 -13.62 12.93 -1.66
C ILE A 130 -12.35 12.06 -1.58
N PHE A 131 -11.20 12.60 -1.99
CA PHE A 131 -9.93 11.92 -2.01
C PHE A 131 -8.90 12.64 -1.14
N MET A 132 -8.07 11.85 -0.48
CA MET A 132 -6.89 12.31 0.23
C MET A 132 -5.67 11.61 -0.36
N ASN A 133 -4.58 12.35 -0.52
CA ASN A 133 -3.39 11.80 -1.15
C ASN A 133 -2.73 10.76 -0.24
N VAL A 134 -2.07 9.77 -0.83
CA VAL A 134 -1.22 8.81 -0.11
C VAL A 134 0.23 9.05 -0.50
N ALA A 135 1.07 9.19 0.51
CA ALA A 135 2.50 9.44 0.34
C ALA A 135 3.30 8.56 1.31
N ALA A 136 4.55 8.30 0.94
CA ALA A 136 5.54 7.80 1.88
C ALA A 136 6.17 9.00 2.58
N VAL A 137 6.20 8.95 3.89
CA VAL A 137 6.85 9.96 4.74
C VAL A 137 7.78 9.26 5.73
N PRO A 138 8.84 9.92 6.22
CA PRO A 138 9.65 9.42 7.32
C PRO A 138 8.75 9.04 8.49
N HIS A 139 8.95 7.85 9.04
CA HIS A 139 8.41 7.55 10.36
C HIS A 139 9.39 8.08 11.41
N ASP A 140 9.06 9.24 11.95
CA ASP A 140 9.56 9.76 13.21
C ASP A 140 8.85 9.05 14.38
N ASP A 141 9.52 8.89 15.52
CA ASP A 141 9.06 8.14 16.73
C ASP A 141 7.76 8.67 17.39
N GLY A 142 7.03 9.55 16.72
CA GLY A 142 5.76 10.13 17.15
C GLY A 142 4.56 9.19 16.97
N ASP A 143 3.44 9.75 16.54
CA ASP A 143 2.16 9.04 16.39
C ASP A 143 2.23 7.94 15.32
N MET A 144 2.61 6.74 15.75
CA MET A 144 2.74 5.56 14.88
C MET A 144 1.39 5.06 14.35
N ASP A 145 0.27 5.42 15.00
CA ASP A 145 -1.05 4.96 14.60
C ASP A 145 -1.46 5.59 13.25
N ARG A 146 -0.95 6.78 12.92
CA ARG A 146 -1.16 7.41 11.60
C ARG A 146 -0.62 6.58 10.44
N PHE A 147 0.31 5.65 10.69
CA PHE A 147 0.88 4.77 9.66
C PHE A 147 0.20 3.41 9.59
N ARG A 148 -0.75 3.12 10.49
CA ARG A 148 -1.37 1.81 10.57
C ARG A 148 -2.41 1.64 9.47
N TRP A 149 -2.19 0.63 8.63
CA TRP A 149 -3.13 0.15 7.64
C TRP A 149 -3.77 -1.14 8.11
N ARG A 150 -5.04 -1.32 7.76
CA ARG A 150 -5.80 -2.56 7.90
C ARG A 150 -6.00 -3.16 6.51
N MET A 151 -5.40 -4.32 6.28
CA MET A 151 -5.67 -5.18 5.13
C MET A 151 -6.74 -6.19 5.50
N ASP A 152 -7.97 -5.93 5.05
CA ASP A 152 -9.13 -6.78 5.24
C ASP A 152 -9.20 -7.76 4.06
N TYR A 153 -8.68 -8.98 4.24
CA TYR A 153 -8.66 -9.98 3.17
C TYR A 153 -10.08 -10.46 2.86
N MET A 154 -10.38 -10.54 1.57
CA MET A 154 -11.63 -11.00 1.00
C MET A 154 -11.51 -12.44 0.46
N SER A 155 -10.31 -12.81 0.01
CA SER A 155 -9.97 -14.17 -0.41
C SER A 155 -8.49 -14.42 -0.20
N MET A 156 -8.14 -15.68 -0.01
CA MET A 156 -6.76 -16.15 0.00
C MET A 156 -6.42 -16.71 -1.37
N SER A 157 -5.18 -16.54 -1.81
CA SER A 157 -4.65 -17.32 -2.92
C SER A 157 -4.02 -18.60 -2.38
N ASP A 158 -4.25 -19.71 -3.09
CA ASP A 158 -3.60 -21.00 -2.81
C ASP A 158 -2.08 -20.93 -3.04
#